data_AF-A0A7S2DBA5-F1
#
_entry.id   AF-A0A7S2DBA5-F1
#
_cell.length_a   1.000
_cell.length_b   1.000
_cell.length_c   1.000
_cell.angle_alpha   90.00
_cell.angle_beta   90.00
_cell.angle_gamma   90.00
#
_symmetry.space_group_name_H-M   'P 1'
#
loop_
_entity.id
_entity.type
_entity.pdbx_description
1 polymer ?
#
loop_
_entity_poly.entity_id
_entity_poly.type
_entity_poly.pdbx_seq_one_letter_code
_entity_poly.pdbx_strand_id
1 'polypeptide(L)'
;MKSASAIVLALAFGTASAFAPSRVASRGQVSMEATPCGINGFGRIGRLVARIMVKNPETELKLINSGASAEYMAYQFKYDSIHGKYDGVVEVDGDSLVIDGVTIPLSHTRDPAEIPFEKYGATYVCESTGAFLTEASIQPHLAGGAKKVIFSAPAKDDSKVIVMGVNQDEYESSFDAVSCASCTTNGLAPMVKAINDAYGIDEALMTTVHAMTATQKVVDASSNKDWRGGRCASGNIIPSSTGAAKAVTKVIPDLQGKLTGMAFRVPTADVSVVDLTCRLAKSTTYEDICATIKTNSETSQKGFLGYCDEPLVSTDFESDERSCIFDAGAGIMLNPNFVKVVAWYDNEWGYSNRVVDLMVHMSKIDAGVASPFSVASASSGGMDKDEINAYIAKVKAEVDVIAKARS
;
A
#
# COMPACT_ATOMS: atom_id res chain seq x y z
N MET A 1 -67.54 13.84 36.53
CA MET A 1 -67.09 13.32 37.85
C MET A 1 -65.73 12.67 37.59
N LYS A 2 -64.59 13.35 37.78
CA LYS A 2 -63.83 13.61 39.03
C LYS A 2 -63.52 12.34 39.87
N SER A 3 -62.23 12.24 40.26
CA SER A 3 -61.58 11.36 41.25
C SER A 3 -61.12 10.00 40.71
N ALA A 4 -59.84 9.61 40.64
CA ALA A 4 -58.68 9.70 41.57
C ALA A 4 -58.82 8.80 42.81
N SER A 5 -57.90 7.83 42.91
CA SER A 5 -57.24 7.24 44.11
C SER A 5 -56.59 5.91 43.66
N ALA A 6 -55.27 5.72 43.64
CA ALA A 6 -54.24 5.77 44.70
C ALA A 6 -53.75 4.33 44.97
N ILE A 7 -52.52 4.02 44.55
CA ILE A 7 -51.72 2.96 45.18
C ILE A 7 -50.34 3.52 45.47
N VAL A 8 -50.04 3.49 46.76
CA VAL A 8 -48.81 3.87 47.45
C VAL A 8 -47.74 2.82 47.19
N LEU A 9 -46.49 3.23 46.92
CA LEU A 9 -45.33 2.37 47.18
C LEU A 9 -44.23 3.17 47.86
N ALA A 10 -43.83 2.67 49.02
CA ALA A 10 -42.93 3.29 49.98
C ALA A 10 -41.46 3.19 49.54
N LEU A 11 -40.72 4.25 49.87
CA LEU A 11 -39.26 4.32 49.85
C LEU A 11 -38.66 3.45 50.95
N ALA A 12 -37.61 2.70 50.61
CA ALA A 12 -36.62 2.22 51.55
C ALA A 12 -35.23 2.44 50.96
N PHE A 13 -34.45 3.32 51.61
CA PHE A 13 -33.04 3.58 51.32
C PHE A 13 -32.19 2.38 51.73
N GLY A 14 -31.33 1.92 50.82
CA GLY A 14 -30.30 0.91 51.07
C GLY A 14 -28.99 1.35 50.41
N THR A 15 -27.96 1.49 51.23
CA THR A 15 -26.65 2.09 50.98
C THR A 15 -25.84 1.39 49.89
N ALA A 16 -25.38 2.13 48.88
CA ALA A 16 -24.41 1.66 47.90
C ALA A 16 -23.00 1.63 48.52
N SER A 17 -22.43 0.43 48.66
CA SER A 17 -21.02 0.22 48.96
C SER A 17 -20.20 0.43 47.69
N ALA A 18 -19.35 1.46 47.68
CA ALA A 18 -18.41 1.73 46.61
C ALA A 18 -17.33 0.63 46.55
N PHE A 19 -17.29 -0.13 45.47
CA PHE A 19 -16.18 -1.01 45.13
C PHE A 19 -15.19 -0.21 44.28
N ALA A 20 -14.06 0.21 44.89
CA ALA A 20 -12.94 0.76 44.17
C ALA A 20 -12.15 -0.37 43.49
N PRO A 21 -11.77 -0.27 42.20
CA PRO A 21 -10.91 -1.25 41.59
C PRO A 21 -9.47 -1.02 42.05
N SER A 22 -8.88 -2.05 42.66
CA SER A 22 -7.47 -2.10 43.04
C SER A 22 -6.59 -2.05 41.78
N ARG A 23 -5.69 -1.07 41.71
CA ARG A 23 -4.59 -1.02 40.73
C ARG A 23 -3.65 -2.20 40.96
N VAL A 24 -3.75 -3.22 40.12
CA VAL A 24 -2.64 -4.14 39.89
C VAL A 24 -1.71 -3.43 38.91
N ALA A 25 -0.53 -3.03 39.39
CA ALA A 25 0.52 -2.48 38.56
C ALA A 25 0.97 -3.54 37.54
N SER A 26 0.62 -3.35 36.28
CA SER A 26 1.21 -4.12 35.19
C SER A 26 2.68 -3.73 35.07
N ARG A 27 3.54 -4.75 35.03
CA ARG A 27 4.94 -4.59 34.63
C ARG A 27 4.97 -3.90 33.26
N GLY A 28 5.85 -2.91 33.14
CA GLY A 28 5.90 -1.93 32.04
C GLY A 28 5.59 -2.51 30.67
N GLN A 29 4.39 -2.19 30.19
CA GLN A 29 4.08 -2.09 28.78
C GLN A 29 4.68 -0.76 28.34
N VAL A 30 5.78 -0.78 27.59
CA VAL A 30 6.15 0.39 26.80
C VAL A 30 4.95 0.64 25.90
N SER A 31 4.21 1.73 26.12
CA SER A 31 3.23 2.18 25.14
C SER A 31 4.01 2.43 23.86
N MET A 32 3.77 1.64 22.82
CA MET A 32 4.41 1.88 21.53
C MET A 32 3.93 3.25 21.05
N GLU A 33 4.83 4.23 20.97
CA GLU A 33 4.49 5.51 20.37
C GLU A 33 4.16 5.28 18.89
N ALA A 34 3.06 5.90 18.44
CA ALA A 34 2.66 5.90 17.05
C ALA A 34 3.74 6.58 16.20
N THR A 35 3.93 6.12 14.96
CA THR A 35 4.93 6.65 14.04
C THR A 35 4.60 8.10 13.71
N PRO A 36 5.43 9.09 14.06
CA PRO A 36 5.09 10.48 13.84
C PRO A 36 5.43 10.87 12.39
N CYS A 37 4.38 11.01 11.59
CA CYS A 37 4.40 11.07 10.15
C CYS A 37 4.24 12.51 9.63
N GLY A 38 4.96 12.82 8.55
CA GLY A 38 4.75 14.02 7.73
C GLY A 38 4.43 13.66 6.29
N ILE A 39 3.77 14.56 5.56
CA ILE A 39 3.49 14.42 4.13
C ILE A 39 3.97 15.66 3.40
N ASN A 40 4.81 15.49 2.38
CA ASN A 40 5.13 16.54 1.42
C ASN A 40 4.43 16.26 0.08
N GLY A 41 3.53 17.17 -0.32
CA GLY A 41 2.67 17.04 -1.48
C GLY A 41 1.31 16.41 -1.14
N PHE A 42 0.23 17.17 -1.29
CA PHE A 42 -1.13 16.67 -1.00
C PHE A 42 -1.91 16.31 -2.28
N GLY A 43 -1.24 15.57 -3.17
CA GLY A 43 -1.79 15.05 -4.42
C GLY A 43 -2.67 13.80 -4.20
N ARG A 44 -2.84 12.97 -5.25
CA ARG A 44 -3.57 11.68 -5.14
C ARG A 44 -3.00 10.83 -4.00
N ILE A 45 -1.72 10.46 -4.08
CA ILE A 45 -1.06 9.62 -3.07
C ILE A 45 -1.04 10.28 -1.69
N GLY A 46 -0.59 11.54 -1.58
CA GLY A 46 -0.52 12.23 -0.29
C GLY A 46 -1.88 12.30 0.45
N ARG A 47 -3.00 12.50 -0.26
CA ARG A 47 -4.33 12.49 0.37
C ARG A 47 -4.74 11.10 0.85
N LEU A 48 -4.47 10.06 0.08
CA LEU A 48 -4.84 8.69 0.46
C LEU A 48 -3.95 8.17 1.59
N VAL A 49 -2.65 8.47 1.55
CA VAL A 49 -1.73 8.25 2.67
C VAL A 49 -2.25 8.93 3.93
N ALA A 50 -2.69 10.19 3.85
CA ALA A 50 -3.32 10.86 4.99
C ALA A 50 -4.60 10.17 5.48
N ARG A 51 -5.51 9.76 4.58
CA ARG A 51 -6.74 9.03 4.93
C ARG A 51 -6.45 7.71 5.65
N ILE A 52 -5.38 7.02 5.26
CA ILE A 52 -4.95 5.77 5.90
C ILE A 52 -4.32 6.07 7.26
N MET A 53 -3.42 7.05 7.35
CA MET A 53 -2.73 7.42 8.59
C MET A 53 -3.70 7.83 9.70
N VAL A 54 -4.69 8.69 9.42
CA VAL A 54 -5.62 9.18 10.45
C VAL A 54 -6.50 8.07 11.04
N LYS A 55 -6.62 6.93 10.35
CA LYS A 55 -7.35 5.75 10.83
C LYS A 55 -6.44 4.66 11.41
N ASN A 56 -5.12 4.77 11.23
CA ASN A 56 -4.17 3.76 11.65
C ASN A 56 -3.54 4.13 13.01
N PRO A 57 -3.79 3.36 14.09
CA PRO A 57 -3.26 3.66 15.42
C PRO A 57 -1.73 3.58 15.54
N GLU A 58 -1.06 2.95 14.57
CA GLU A 58 0.41 2.89 14.51
C GLU A 58 1.04 4.15 13.89
N THR A 59 0.22 5.13 13.50
CA THR A 59 0.67 6.38 12.88
C THR A 59 0.06 7.61 13.54
N GLU A 60 0.80 8.71 13.50
CA GLU A 60 0.33 10.01 13.98
C GLU A 60 0.69 11.06 12.93
N LEU A 61 -0.31 11.61 12.23
CA LEU A 61 -0.08 12.61 11.19
C LEU A 61 0.21 13.98 11.82
N LYS A 62 1.47 14.41 11.77
CA LYS A 62 1.98 15.61 12.45
C LYS A 62 2.03 16.85 11.57
N LEU A 63 2.20 16.71 10.26
CA LEU A 63 2.33 17.84 9.33
C LEU A 63 1.96 17.45 7.90
N ILE A 64 1.30 18.35 7.18
CA ILE A 64 1.12 18.26 5.73
C ILE A 64 1.64 19.53 5.06
N ASN A 65 2.60 19.39 4.14
CA ASN A 65 3.07 20.49 3.29
C ASN A 65 2.41 20.41 1.90
N SER A 66 1.78 21.51 1.46
CA SER A 66 1.14 21.60 0.14
C SER A 66 0.96 23.05 -0.30
N GLY A 67 1.07 23.35 -1.58
CA GLY A 67 0.82 24.71 -2.10
C GLY A 67 -0.66 25.13 -2.15
N ALA A 68 -1.60 24.28 -1.73
CA ALA A 68 -3.04 24.56 -1.72
C ALA A 68 -3.49 25.18 -0.39
N SER A 69 -4.55 26.00 -0.37
CA SER A 69 -5.11 26.53 0.89
C SER A 69 -5.74 25.44 1.75
N ALA A 70 -5.84 25.68 3.06
CA ALA A 70 -6.47 24.78 4.01
C ALA A 70 -7.92 24.39 3.61
N GLU A 71 -8.72 25.36 3.14
CA GLU A 71 -10.10 25.08 2.69
C GLU A 71 -10.14 24.16 1.48
N TYR A 72 -9.22 24.35 0.53
CA TYR A 72 -9.19 23.51 -0.66
C TYR A 72 -8.65 22.10 -0.34
N MET A 73 -7.68 22.00 0.56
CA MET A 73 -7.19 20.72 1.07
C MET A 73 -8.30 19.96 1.81
N ALA A 74 -9.06 20.62 2.69
CA ALA A 74 -10.22 20.03 3.36
C ALA A 74 -11.28 19.54 2.36
N TYR A 75 -11.58 20.33 1.33
CA TYR A 75 -12.49 19.94 0.26
C TYR A 75 -12.01 18.68 -0.48
N GLN A 76 -10.75 18.66 -0.93
CA GLN A 76 -10.18 17.53 -1.66
C GLN A 76 -10.01 16.27 -0.79
N PHE A 77 -9.77 16.45 0.51
CA PHE A 77 -9.72 15.34 1.46
C PHE A 77 -11.12 14.76 1.69
N LYS A 78 -12.14 15.62 1.81
CA LYS A 78 -13.54 15.23 2.06
C LYS A 78 -14.18 14.51 0.87
N TYR A 79 -13.92 14.98 -0.35
CA TYR A 79 -14.59 14.49 -1.55
C TYR A 79 -13.57 13.90 -2.54
N ASP A 80 -13.63 12.58 -2.74
CA ASP A 80 -12.83 11.87 -3.73
C ASP A 80 -13.76 11.17 -4.74
N SER A 81 -13.48 11.32 -6.03
CA SER A 81 -14.30 10.72 -7.09
C SER A 81 -14.16 9.21 -7.22
N ILE A 82 -13.06 8.64 -6.70
CA ILE A 82 -12.75 7.20 -6.78
C ILE A 82 -13.08 6.59 -5.41
N HIS A 83 -12.37 7.01 -4.37
CA HIS A 83 -12.49 6.42 -3.03
C HIS A 83 -13.60 7.06 -2.17
N GLY A 84 -14.58 7.68 -2.83
CA GLY A 84 -15.75 8.27 -2.20
C GLY A 84 -15.47 9.42 -1.21
N LYS A 85 -16.54 9.78 -0.51
CA LYS A 85 -16.50 10.79 0.54
C LYS A 85 -15.78 10.23 1.77
N TYR A 86 -14.93 11.04 2.39
CA TYR A 86 -14.40 10.71 3.71
C TYR A 86 -15.57 10.53 4.69
N ASP A 87 -15.57 9.42 5.40
CA ASP A 87 -16.62 8.96 6.32
C ASP A 87 -16.54 9.62 7.70
N GLY A 88 -15.42 10.26 8.02
CA GLY A 88 -15.25 11.09 9.22
C GLY A 88 -15.53 12.58 9.01
N VAL A 89 -15.09 13.38 9.98
CA VAL A 89 -15.23 14.84 9.98
C VAL A 89 -13.91 15.47 9.56
N VAL A 90 -13.99 16.45 8.65
CA VAL A 90 -12.86 17.30 8.27
C VAL A 90 -13.32 18.75 8.26
N GLU A 91 -12.62 19.57 9.05
CA GLU A 91 -12.84 20.99 9.23
C GLU A 91 -11.51 21.75 9.07
N VAL A 92 -11.60 23.08 9.02
CA VAL A 92 -10.44 23.97 8.94
C VAL A 92 -10.42 24.85 10.18
N ASP A 93 -9.26 24.93 10.83
CA ASP A 93 -9.00 25.87 11.93
C ASP A 93 -7.72 26.65 11.63
N GLY A 94 -7.88 27.88 11.13
CA GLY A 94 -6.76 28.69 10.66
C GLY A 94 -5.95 27.98 9.57
N ASP A 95 -4.66 27.74 9.84
CA ASP A 95 -3.72 27.08 8.94
C ASP A 95 -3.55 25.58 9.29
N SER A 96 -4.65 24.93 9.66
CA SER A 96 -4.68 23.53 10.08
C SER A 96 -5.94 22.84 9.58
N LEU A 97 -5.83 21.53 9.37
CA LEU A 97 -7.00 20.66 9.21
C LEU A 97 -7.36 20.08 10.57
N VAL A 98 -8.65 20.01 10.89
CA VAL A 98 -9.15 19.25 12.03
C VAL A 98 -9.84 18.01 11.50
N ILE A 99 -9.18 16.85 11.62
CA ILE A 99 -9.67 15.56 11.11
C ILE A 99 -10.05 14.70 12.29
N ASP A 100 -11.33 14.33 12.40
CA ASP A 100 -11.89 13.54 13.51
C ASP A 100 -11.51 14.08 14.90
N GLY A 101 -11.48 15.42 15.02
CA GLY A 101 -11.14 16.13 16.25
C GLY A 101 -9.64 16.32 16.50
N VAL A 102 -8.78 15.81 15.63
CA VAL A 102 -7.32 15.97 15.71
C VAL A 102 -6.87 17.12 14.81
N THR A 103 -6.21 18.12 15.41
CA THR A 103 -5.62 19.25 14.67
C THR A 103 -4.30 18.85 14.04
N ILE A 104 -4.22 18.98 12.72
CA ILE A 104 -3.06 18.67 11.88
C ILE A 104 -2.59 19.99 11.24
N PRO A 105 -1.42 20.50 11.63
CA PRO A 105 -0.90 21.74 11.09
C PRO A 105 -0.52 21.58 9.61
N LEU A 106 -0.63 22.70 8.88
CA LEU A 106 -0.23 22.79 7.48
C LEU A 106 1.02 23.66 7.32
N SER A 107 1.70 23.46 6.20
CA SER A 107 2.67 24.41 5.65
C SER A 107 2.50 24.52 4.14
N HIS A 108 2.93 25.66 3.57
CA HIS A 108 2.61 26.03 2.19
C HIS A 108 3.82 26.39 1.32
N THR A 109 5.01 25.92 1.69
CA THR A 109 6.25 26.26 0.99
C THR A 109 6.58 25.28 -0.14
N ARG A 110 7.25 25.82 -1.18
CA ARG A 110 7.84 25.04 -2.28
C ARG A 110 9.32 24.74 -2.04
N ASP A 111 9.96 25.45 -1.12
CA ASP A 111 11.35 25.20 -0.74
C ASP A 111 11.37 24.11 0.32
N PRO A 112 11.96 22.92 0.04
CA PRO A 112 12.01 21.83 1.00
C PRO A 112 12.77 22.19 2.29
N ALA A 113 13.65 23.20 2.28
CA ALA A 113 14.40 23.67 3.45
C ALA A 113 13.53 24.46 4.45
N GLU A 114 12.41 25.01 3.99
CA GLU A 114 11.51 25.83 4.81
C GLU A 114 10.40 25.00 5.47
N ILE A 115 10.30 23.70 5.15
CA ILE A 115 9.25 22.83 5.70
C ILE A 115 9.57 22.53 7.18
N PRO A 116 8.70 22.91 8.13
CA PRO A 116 9.04 22.90 9.55
C PRO A 116 8.78 21.54 10.21
N PHE A 117 9.42 20.47 9.74
CA PHE A 117 9.23 19.11 10.27
C PHE A 117 9.59 19.01 11.76
N GLU A 118 10.72 19.61 12.17
CA GLU A 118 11.20 19.61 13.56
C GLU A 118 10.16 20.24 14.49
N LYS A 119 9.62 21.40 14.10
CA LYS A 119 8.64 22.16 14.89
C LYS A 119 7.42 21.32 15.26
N TYR A 120 6.96 20.46 14.35
CA TYR A 120 5.77 19.64 14.54
C TYR A 120 6.09 18.18 14.89
N GLY A 121 7.37 17.81 14.98
CA GLY A 121 7.82 16.45 15.30
C GLY A 121 7.52 15.42 14.22
N ALA A 122 7.41 15.82 12.95
CA ALA A 122 7.13 14.94 11.83
C ALA A 122 8.42 14.26 11.34
N THR A 123 8.73 13.05 11.82
CA THR A 123 10.06 12.43 11.61
C THR A 123 10.13 11.42 10.47
N TYR A 124 9.03 10.71 10.16
CA TYR A 124 8.94 9.86 8.97
C TYR A 124 8.13 10.59 7.92
N VAL A 125 8.71 10.93 6.78
CA VAL A 125 8.07 11.80 5.79
C VAL A 125 7.75 11.04 4.51
N CYS A 126 6.49 11.07 4.10
CA CYS A 126 6.07 10.66 2.77
C CYS A 126 6.37 11.80 1.78
N GLU A 127 7.34 11.59 0.89
CA GLU A 127 7.66 12.49 -0.21
C GLU A 127 6.85 12.08 -1.44
N SER A 128 5.75 12.80 -1.66
CA SER A 128 4.75 12.49 -2.70
C SER A 128 4.53 13.63 -3.71
N THR A 129 5.46 14.57 -3.80
CA THR A 129 5.46 15.61 -4.83
C THR A 129 5.92 15.09 -6.20
N GLY A 130 6.74 14.03 -6.20
CA GLY A 130 7.45 13.51 -7.39
C GLY A 130 8.66 14.36 -7.83
N ALA A 131 8.97 15.43 -7.10
CA ALA A 131 10.08 16.32 -7.39
C ALA A 131 11.39 15.83 -6.72
N PHE A 132 11.34 15.52 -5.43
CA PHE A 132 12.51 15.17 -4.60
C PHE A 132 12.63 13.66 -4.46
N LEU A 133 13.26 13.01 -5.45
CA LEU A 133 13.35 11.55 -5.55
C LEU A 133 14.81 11.06 -5.58
N THR A 134 15.70 11.77 -4.90
CA THR A 134 17.11 11.40 -4.72
C THR A 134 17.58 11.74 -3.31
N GLU A 135 18.59 11.03 -2.82
CA GLU A 135 19.23 11.26 -1.52
C GLU A 135 19.70 12.71 -1.37
N ALA A 136 20.28 13.27 -2.43
CA ALA A 136 20.74 14.66 -2.45
C ALA A 136 19.57 15.67 -2.37
N SER A 137 18.45 15.36 -3.02
CA SER A 137 17.31 16.29 -3.09
C SER A 137 16.53 16.40 -1.78
N ILE A 138 16.69 15.42 -0.87
CA ILE A 138 15.98 15.37 0.40
C ILE A 138 16.79 15.86 1.60
N GLN A 139 18.06 16.23 1.40
CA GLN A 139 18.89 16.81 2.46
C GLN A 139 18.24 18.03 3.14
N PRO A 140 17.51 18.92 2.44
CA PRO A 140 16.78 19.99 3.10
C PRO A 140 15.65 19.50 4.02
N HIS A 141 14.99 18.38 3.70
CA HIS A 141 13.99 17.78 4.58
C HIS A 141 14.61 17.26 5.88
N LEU A 142 15.77 16.60 5.77
CA LEU A 142 16.52 16.11 6.94
C LEU A 142 17.00 17.27 7.81
N ALA A 143 17.53 18.32 7.19
CA ALA A 143 17.92 19.56 7.88
C ALA A 143 16.72 20.26 8.54
N GLY A 144 15.52 20.13 7.98
CA GLY A 144 14.27 20.64 8.55
C GLY A 144 13.69 19.79 9.68
N GLY A 145 14.34 18.68 10.07
CA GLY A 145 13.97 17.83 11.20
C GLY A 145 13.32 16.50 10.86
N ALA A 146 13.17 16.15 9.57
CA ALA A 146 12.81 14.80 9.20
C ALA A 146 13.94 13.83 9.59
N LYS A 147 13.60 12.63 10.05
CA LYS A 147 14.57 11.56 10.34
C LYS A 147 14.71 10.62 9.16
N LYS A 148 13.60 10.27 8.51
CA LYS A 148 13.55 9.33 7.37
C LYS A 148 12.59 9.84 6.31
N VAL A 149 12.95 9.65 5.04
CA VAL A 149 12.13 10.07 3.90
C VAL A 149 11.77 8.87 3.03
N ILE A 150 10.47 8.69 2.76
CA ILE A 150 9.94 7.62 1.94
C ILE A 150 9.49 8.22 0.62
N PHE A 151 10.14 7.84 -0.47
CA PHE A 151 9.72 8.26 -1.80
C PHE A 151 8.46 7.48 -2.21
N SER A 152 7.37 8.19 -2.50
CA SER A 152 6.14 7.60 -3.04
C SER A 152 6.20 7.42 -4.57
N ALA A 153 7.40 7.21 -5.11
CA ALA A 153 7.69 6.93 -6.50
C ALA A 153 9.08 6.27 -6.60
N PRO A 154 9.43 5.65 -7.75
CA PRO A 154 10.79 5.14 -7.94
C PRO A 154 11.84 6.23 -7.75
N ALA A 155 12.87 5.92 -6.97
CA ALA A 155 14.06 6.75 -6.85
C ALA A 155 14.69 7.05 -8.23
N LYS A 156 15.25 8.26 -8.37
CA LYS A 156 15.99 8.73 -9.54
C LYS A 156 17.51 8.51 -9.40
N ASP A 157 17.93 7.86 -8.33
CA ASP A 157 19.30 7.45 -8.01
C ASP A 157 19.30 6.01 -7.46
N ASP A 158 20.33 5.68 -6.68
CA ASP A 158 20.55 4.33 -6.12
C ASP A 158 19.97 4.13 -4.71
N SER A 159 19.11 5.04 -4.21
CA SER A 159 18.43 4.85 -2.93
C SER A 159 17.73 3.49 -2.86
N LYS A 160 17.77 2.86 -1.67
CA LYS A 160 17.24 1.50 -1.45
C LYS A 160 15.77 1.43 -1.86
N VAL A 161 15.43 0.38 -2.61
CA VAL A 161 14.04 0.08 -2.96
C VAL A 161 13.53 -1.02 -2.03
N ILE A 162 12.40 -0.75 -1.37
CA ILE A 162 11.72 -1.72 -0.51
C ILE A 162 10.29 -1.91 -1.00
N VAL A 163 9.89 -3.17 -1.14
CA VAL A 163 8.52 -3.59 -1.40
C VAL A 163 8.07 -4.49 -0.25
N MET A 164 7.00 -4.07 0.44
CA MET A 164 6.43 -4.81 1.56
C MET A 164 5.86 -6.15 1.09
N GLY A 165 6.14 -7.22 1.82
CA GLY A 165 5.81 -8.61 1.45
C GLY A 165 6.81 -9.24 0.47
N VAL A 166 7.96 -8.59 0.21
CA VAL A 166 8.98 -9.08 -0.72
C VAL A 166 10.38 -9.01 -0.09
N ASN A 167 10.85 -7.80 0.27
CA ASN A 167 12.23 -7.58 0.74
C ASN A 167 12.32 -6.55 1.88
N GLN A 168 11.24 -6.35 2.66
CA GLN A 168 11.22 -5.37 3.76
C GLN A 168 12.29 -5.62 4.84
N ASP A 169 12.71 -6.87 5.00
CA ASP A 169 13.80 -7.29 5.87
C ASP A 169 15.19 -6.75 5.44
N GLU A 170 15.32 -6.25 4.22
CA GLU A 170 16.54 -5.59 3.75
C GLU A 170 16.62 -4.11 4.16
N TYR A 171 15.65 -3.58 4.93
CA TYR A 171 15.73 -2.24 5.47
C TYR A 171 16.79 -2.15 6.57
N GLU A 172 17.63 -1.11 6.49
CA GLU A 172 18.60 -0.77 7.53
C GLU A 172 18.36 0.65 8.04
N SER A 173 18.49 0.86 9.35
CA SER A 173 18.35 2.18 10.00
C SER A 173 19.36 3.23 9.51
N SER A 174 20.40 2.81 8.79
CA SER A 174 21.38 3.67 8.14
C SER A 174 20.82 4.39 6.91
N PHE A 175 19.73 3.91 6.32
CA PHE A 175 19.13 4.53 5.13
C PHE A 175 18.31 5.75 5.53
N ASP A 176 18.71 6.94 5.11
CA ASP A 176 17.96 8.17 5.37
C ASP A 176 16.78 8.33 4.42
N ALA A 177 16.90 7.83 3.19
CA ALA A 177 15.79 7.69 2.26
C ALA A 177 15.60 6.27 1.72
N VAL A 178 14.34 5.90 1.52
CA VAL A 178 13.93 4.62 0.90
C VAL A 178 12.85 4.89 -0.14
N SER A 179 12.95 4.24 -1.28
CA SER A 179 11.92 4.25 -2.32
C SER A 179 10.91 3.13 -2.09
N CYS A 180 9.62 3.47 -1.97
CA CYS A 180 8.51 2.51 -1.97
C CYS A 180 8.20 1.96 -3.38
N ALA A 181 9.13 2.14 -4.33
CA ALA A 181 9.01 1.75 -5.74
C ALA A 181 7.81 2.43 -6.43
N SER A 182 7.22 1.76 -7.41
CA SER A 182 5.98 2.19 -8.08
C SER A 182 4.80 1.31 -7.69
N CYS A 183 3.58 1.79 -7.93
CA CYS A 183 2.36 0.98 -7.84
C CYS A 183 2.47 -0.33 -8.63
N THR A 184 2.94 -0.30 -9.88
CA THR A 184 3.13 -1.51 -10.70
C THR A 184 4.18 -2.46 -10.13
N THR A 185 5.27 -1.95 -9.53
CA THR A 185 6.26 -2.82 -8.87
C THR A 185 5.64 -3.54 -7.67
N ASN A 186 4.86 -2.83 -6.85
CA ASN A 186 4.13 -3.43 -5.73
C ASN A 186 3.03 -4.40 -6.21
N GLY A 187 2.35 -4.08 -7.31
CA GLY A 187 1.33 -4.91 -7.95
C GLY A 187 1.86 -6.13 -8.71
N LEU A 188 3.17 -6.31 -8.77
CA LEU A 188 3.81 -7.40 -9.51
C LEU A 188 4.74 -8.24 -8.64
N ALA A 189 5.58 -7.59 -7.83
CA ALA A 189 6.67 -8.25 -7.11
C ALA A 189 6.20 -9.36 -6.15
N PRO A 190 5.09 -9.24 -5.40
CA PRO A 190 4.63 -10.32 -4.52
C PRO A 190 4.33 -11.62 -5.26
N MET A 191 3.53 -11.55 -6.35
CA MET A 191 3.24 -12.70 -7.21
C MET A 191 4.50 -13.25 -7.87
N VAL A 192 5.36 -12.38 -8.40
CA VAL A 192 6.62 -12.79 -9.05
C VAL A 192 7.54 -13.53 -8.06
N LYS A 193 7.65 -13.05 -6.82
CA LYS A 193 8.42 -13.71 -5.77
C LYS A 193 7.89 -15.12 -5.50
N ALA A 194 6.57 -15.26 -5.28
CA ALA A 194 5.96 -16.57 -5.03
C ALA A 194 6.20 -17.57 -6.18
N ILE A 195 6.09 -17.11 -7.43
CA ILE A 195 6.35 -17.96 -8.61
C ILE A 195 7.85 -18.30 -8.72
N ASN A 196 8.73 -17.32 -8.56
CA ASN A 196 10.17 -17.52 -8.70
C ASN A 196 10.72 -18.46 -7.61
N ASP A 197 10.30 -18.29 -6.36
CA ASP A 197 10.77 -19.12 -5.25
C ASP A 197 10.33 -20.59 -5.41
N ALA A 198 9.15 -20.84 -6.00
CA ALA A 198 8.60 -22.18 -6.18
C ALA A 198 9.06 -22.89 -7.46
N TYR A 199 9.23 -22.15 -8.56
CA TYR A 199 9.42 -22.72 -9.89
C TYR A 199 10.64 -22.19 -10.65
N GLY A 200 11.22 -21.07 -10.19
CA GLY A 200 12.24 -20.31 -10.92
C GLY A 200 11.69 -19.67 -12.20
N ILE A 201 12.13 -18.46 -12.50
CA ILE A 201 11.83 -17.78 -13.77
C ILE A 201 13.12 -17.66 -14.59
N ASP A 202 13.09 -18.20 -15.81
CA ASP A 202 14.20 -18.11 -16.77
C ASP A 202 14.19 -16.77 -17.50
N GLU A 203 13.02 -16.36 -18.00
CA GLU A 203 12.79 -15.10 -18.70
C GLU A 203 11.32 -14.72 -18.62
N ALA A 204 11.05 -13.41 -18.57
CA ALA A 204 9.70 -12.88 -18.42
C ALA A 204 9.54 -11.50 -19.06
N LEU A 205 8.36 -11.29 -19.63
CA LEU A 205 7.88 -9.99 -20.11
C LEU A 205 6.60 -9.63 -19.37
N MET A 206 6.55 -8.39 -18.91
CA MET A 206 5.37 -7.83 -18.27
C MET A 206 4.73 -6.74 -19.11
N THR A 207 3.40 -6.74 -19.17
CA THR A 207 2.61 -5.60 -19.59
C THR A 207 1.72 -5.17 -18.45
N THR A 208 1.68 -3.88 -18.12
CA THR A 208 0.62 -3.36 -17.26
C THR A 208 -0.42 -2.60 -18.09
N VAL A 209 -1.67 -3.00 -17.96
CA VAL A 209 -2.81 -2.21 -18.44
C VAL A 209 -3.22 -1.33 -17.27
N HIS A 210 -2.91 -0.05 -17.40
CA HIS A 210 -2.85 0.85 -16.26
C HIS A 210 -3.86 1.99 -16.40
N ALA A 211 -4.54 2.31 -15.31
CA ALA A 211 -5.41 3.48 -15.23
C ALA A 211 -4.69 4.79 -15.59
N MET A 212 -5.48 5.81 -15.89
CA MET A 212 -4.98 7.17 -16.09
C MET A 212 -4.38 7.72 -14.79
N THR A 213 -3.42 8.63 -14.93
CA THR A 213 -2.76 9.32 -13.81
C THR A 213 -2.76 10.82 -14.05
N ALA A 214 -2.47 11.60 -13.00
CA ALA A 214 -2.41 13.06 -13.06
C ALA A 214 -1.35 13.61 -14.04
N THR A 215 -0.45 12.77 -14.56
CA THR A 215 0.57 13.19 -15.54
C THR A 215 0.03 13.29 -16.97
N GLN A 216 -1.03 12.54 -17.27
CA GLN A 216 -1.68 12.51 -18.58
C GLN A 216 -2.62 13.71 -18.77
N LYS A 217 -3.05 13.94 -20.01
CA LYS A 217 -3.79 15.15 -20.40
C LYS A 217 -5.25 14.86 -20.69
N VAL A 218 -6.14 15.73 -20.24
CA VAL A 218 -7.59 15.63 -20.51
C VAL A 218 -7.87 15.74 -22.01
N VAL A 219 -7.13 16.59 -22.71
CA VAL A 219 -7.14 16.75 -24.17
C VAL A 219 -5.70 16.75 -24.69
N ASP A 220 -5.51 16.61 -26.00
CA ASP A 220 -4.18 16.67 -26.61
C ASP A 220 -3.44 17.96 -26.19
N ALA A 221 -2.32 17.82 -25.48
CA ALA A 221 -1.53 18.92 -24.93
C ALA A 221 -0.05 18.54 -24.78
N SER A 222 0.79 19.55 -24.52
CA SER A 222 2.24 19.37 -24.46
C SER A 222 2.68 18.40 -23.35
N SER A 223 3.56 17.47 -23.72
CA SER A 223 4.30 16.60 -22.81
C SER A 223 5.77 16.56 -23.23
N ASN A 224 6.64 17.11 -22.38
CA ASN A 224 8.04 17.36 -22.73
C ASN A 224 8.89 16.09 -22.82
N LYS A 225 8.47 15.00 -22.17
CA LYS A 225 9.26 13.76 -22.03
C LYS A 225 8.55 12.51 -22.57
N ASP A 226 7.24 12.57 -22.77
CA ASP A 226 6.43 11.45 -23.27
C ASP A 226 5.34 11.99 -24.22
N TRP A 227 5.63 12.00 -25.52
CA TRP A 227 4.70 12.52 -26.53
C TRP A 227 3.37 11.76 -26.54
N ARG A 228 3.39 10.46 -26.25
CA ARG A 228 2.17 9.64 -26.22
C ARG A 228 1.31 10.01 -25.02
N GLY A 229 1.92 10.25 -23.86
CA GLY A 229 1.24 10.75 -22.66
C GLY A 229 0.64 12.15 -22.80
N GLY A 230 0.99 12.90 -23.85
CA GLY A 230 0.36 14.18 -24.19
C GLY A 230 -0.99 14.07 -24.88
N ARG A 231 -1.40 12.87 -25.32
CA ARG A 231 -2.69 12.63 -25.99
C ARG A 231 -3.83 12.52 -24.97
N CYS A 232 -5.05 12.82 -25.41
CA CYS A 232 -6.29 12.72 -24.62
C CYS A 232 -6.40 11.36 -23.90
N ALA A 233 -6.27 11.38 -22.58
CA ALA A 233 -6.14 10.19 -21.74
C ALA A 233 -7.40 9.31 -21.79
N SER A 234 -8.59 9.92 -21.69
CA SER A 234 -9.86 9.20 -21.67
C SER A 234 -10.33 8.74 -23.07
N GLY A 235 -9.61 9.13 -24.13
CA GLY A 235 -9.94 8.81 -25.51
C GLY A 235 -8.99 7.82 -26.18
N ASN A 236 -7.95 7.32 -25.50
CA ASN A 236 -6.91 6.52 -26.12
C ASN A 236 -6.47 5.35 -25.23
N ILE A 237 -5.97 4.30 -25.90
CA ILE A 237 -5.03 3.35 -25.31
C ILE A 237 -3.63 3.87 -25.64
N ILE A 238 -2.84 4.22 -24.62
CA ILE A 238 -1.57 4.93 -24.77
C ILE A 238 -0.41 4.03 -24.35
N PRO A 239 0.38 3.47 -25.29
CA PRO A 239 1.54 2.70 -24.90
C PRO A 239 2.63 3.59 -24.30
N SER A 240 3.23 3.15 -23.20
CA SER A 240 4.20 3.89 -22.40
C SER A 240 5.33 2.97 -21.94
N SER A 241 6.53 3.52 -21.78
CA SER A 241 7.63 2.79 -21.13
C SER A 241 7.40 2.75 -19.61
N THR A 242 7.91 1.72 -18.95
CA THR A 242 7.89 1.62 -17.49
C THR A 242 9.18 1.03 -16.96
N GLY A 243 9.67 1.59 -15.85
CA GLY A 243 10.79 1.02 -15.10
C GLY A 243 10.37 -0.07 -14.11
N ALA A 244 9.07 -0.34 -13.95
CA ALA A 244 8.55 -1.17 -12.87
C ALA A 244 9.10 -2.60 -12.86
N ALA A 245 9.17 -3.24 -14.04
CA ALA A 245 9.73 -4.58 -14.20
C ALA A 245 11.23 -4.63 -13.85
N LYS A 246 11.99 -3.58 -14.20
CA LYS A 246 13.40 -3.45 -13.80
C LYS A 246 13.55 -3.18 -12.30
N ALA A 247 12.59 -2.48 -11.69
CA ALA A 247 12.59 -2.27 -10.24
C ALA A 247 12.27 -3.57 -9.48
N VAL A 248 11.49 -4.49 -10.04
CA VAL A 248 11.31 -5.83 -9.45
C VAL A 248 12.66 -6.55 -9.32
N THR A 249 13.57 -6.42 -10.28
CA THR A 249 14.90 -7.06 -10.17
C THR A 249 15.80 -6.43 -9.11
N LYS A 250 15.45 -5.25 -8.57
CA LYS A 250 16.16 -4.66 -7.42
C LYS A 250 15.71 -5.29 -6.08
N VAL A 251 14.48 -5.80 -6.02
CA VAL A 251 13.90 -6.43 -4.82
C VAL A 251 13.86 -7.96 -4.91
N ILE A 252 14.09 -8.52 -6.10
CA ILE A 252 14.29 -9.95 -6.35
C ILE A 252 15.53 -10.08 -7.26
N PRO A 253 16.75 -10.05 -6.70
CA PRO A 253 17.99 -10.00 -7.48
C PRO A 253 18.18 -11.14 -8.48
N ASP A 254 17.64 -12.33 -8.20
CA ASP A 254 17.69 -13.52 -9.07
C ASP A 254 17.05 -13.31 -10.46
N LEU A 255 16.27 -12.24 -10.61
CA LEU A 255 15.58 -11.86 -11.85
C LEU A 255 16.33 -10.78 -12.64
N GLN A 256 17.51 -10.35 -12.19
CA GLN A 256 18.32 -9.38 -12.93
C GLN A 256 18.63 -9.91 -14.34
N GLY A 257 18.27 -9.10 -15.36
CA GLY A 257 18.42 -9.48 -16.77
C GLY A 257 17.35 -10.44 -17.30
N LYS A 258 16.44 -10.92 -16.45
CA LYS A 258 15.39 -11.89 -16.83
C LYS A 258 13.99 -11.28 -16.96
N LEU A 259 13.76 -10.10 -16.36
CA LEU A 259 12.44 -9.46 -16.34
C LEU A 259 12.51 -8.02 -16.89
N THR A 260 11.66 -7.71 -17.85
CA THR A 260 11.40 -6.35 -18.33
C THR A 260 9.94 -6.22 -18.75
N GLY A 261 9.50 -5.01 -19.14
CA GLY A 261 8.11 -4.82 -19.52
C GLY A 261 7.79 -3.44 -20.08
N MET A 262 6.50 -3.26 -20.35
CA MET A 262 5.92 -2.02 -20.85
C MET A 262 4.53 -1.77 -20.23
N ALA A 263 3.91 -0.64 -20.57
CA ALA A 263 2.58 -0.28 -20.09
C ALA A 263 1.68 0.17 -21.24
N PHE A 264 0.37 -0.03 -21.07
CA PHE A 264 -0.67 0.67 -21.81
C PHE A 264 -1.51 1.46 -20.81
N ARG A 265 -1.60 2.78 -20.97
CA ARG A 265 -2.57 3.59 -20.22
C ARG A 265 -3.93 3.48 -20.89
N VAL A 266 -4.98 3.20 -20.12
CA VAL A 266 -6.33 3.03 -20.63
C VAL A 266 -7.32 4.00 -19.97
N PRO A 267 -8.51 4.25 -20.58
CA PRO A 267 -9.53 5.16 -20.05
C PRO A 267 -10.27 4.72 -18.78
N THR A 268 -9.57 4.17 -17.79
CA THR A 268 -10.09 3.95 -16.43
C THR A 268 -9.49 4.98 -15.48
N ALA A 269 -10.26 5.39 -14.48
CA ALA A 269 -9.84 6.43 -13.52
C ALA A 269 -8.86 5.90 -12.48
N ASP A 270 -9.04 4.64 -12.08
CA ASP A 270 -8.18 3.91 -11.15
C ASP A 270 -8.26 2.41 -11.43
N VAL A 271 -7.49 1.65 -10.64
CA VAL A 271 -7.24 0.22 -10.74
C VAL A 271 -6.52 -0.15 -12.04
N SER A 272 -5.48 -0.94 -11.85
CA SER A 272 -4.62 -1.41 -12.91
C SER A 272 -4.44 -2.92 -12.80
N VAL A 273 -3.92 -3.51 -13.87
CA VAL A 273 -3.65 -4.95 -13.92
C VAL A 273 -2.27 -5.18 -14.53
N VAL A 274 -1.57 -6.18 -14.03
CA VAL A 274 -0.34 -6.70 -14.63
C VAL A 274 -0.65 -8.02 -15.32
N ASP A 275 -0.06 -8.19 -16.50
CA ASP A 275 0.07 -9.43 -17.25
C ASP A 275 1.56 -9.78 -17.22
N LEU A 276 1.90 -10.90 -16.60
CA LEU A 276 3.24 -11.47 -16.62
C LEU A 276 3.24 -12.71 -17.50
N THR A 277 3.99 -12.66 -18.59
CA THR A 277 4.27 -13.84 -19.42
C THR A 277 5.68 -14.32 -19.11
N CYS A 278 5.83 -15.54 -18.61
CA CYS A 278 7.11 -16.05 -18.17
C CYS A 278 7.36 -17.50 -18.58
N ARG A 279 8.65 -17.80 -18.79
CA ARG A 279 9.17 -19.16 -18.89
C ARG A 279 9.70 -19.60 -17.54
N LEU A 280 9.20 -20.73 -17.05
CA LEU A 280 9.55 -21.32 -15.76
C LEU A 280 10.70 -22.33 -15.92
N ALA A 281 11.64 -22.32 -14.98
CA ALA A 281 12.74 -23.28 -14.95
C ALA A 281 12.27 -24.70 -14.61
N LYS A 282 11.29 -24.81 -13.71
CA LYS A 282 10.65 -26.07 -13.30
C LYS A 282 9.26 -26.20 -13.94
N SER A 283 9.03 -27.34 -14.61
CA SER A 283 7.71 -27.66 -15.19
C SER A 283 6.65 -27.83 -14.10
N THR A 284 5.43 -27.33 -14.34
CA THR A 284 4.32 -27.43 -13.40
C THR A 284 2.97 -27.38 -14.13
N THR A 285 1.86 -27.37 -13.38
CA THR A 285 0.49 -27.18 -13.86
C THR A 285 -0.03 -25.81 -13.44
N TYR A 286 -1.07 -25.30 -14.11
CA TYR A 286 -1.64 -24.00 -13.76
C TYR A 286 -2.31 -24.04 -12.38
N GLU A 287 -2.88 -25.18 -12.02
CA GLU A 287 -3.51 -25.46 -10.74
C GLU A 287 -2.48 -25.41 -9.59
N ASP A 288 -1.28 -25.94 -9.81
CA ASP A 288 -0.18 -25.86 -8.83
C ASP A 288 0.29 -24.41 -8.63
N ILE A 289 0.37 -23.61 -9.70
CA ILE A 289 0.69 -22.18 -9.62
C ILE A 289 -0.38 -21.46 -8.79
N CYS A 290 -1.66 -21.70 -9.09
CA CYS A 290 -2.78 -21.13 -8.35
C CYS A 290 -2.72 -21.50 -6.86
N ALA A 291 -2.50 -22.79 -6.53
CA ALA A 291 -2.42 -23.26 -5.16
C ALA A 291 -1.22 -22.66 -4.40
N THR A 292 -0.08 -22.49 -5.07
CA THR A 292 1.11 -21.81 -4.53
C THR A 292 0.81 -20.36 -4.19
N ILE A 293 0.17 -19.63 -5.11
CA ILE A 293 -0.20 -18.22 -4.90
C ILE A 293 -1.21 -18.10 -3.75
N LYS A 294 -2.28 -18.91 -3.75
CA LYS A 294 -3.28 -18.90 -2.66
C LYS A 294 -2.63 -19.17 -1.31
N THR A 295 -1.74 -20.16 -1.23
CA THR A 295 -0.99 -20.46 0.01
C THR A 295 -0.16 -19.27 0.48
N ASN A 296 0.62 -18.63 -0.41
CA ASN A 296 1.42 -17.45 -0.04
C ASN A 296 0.55 -16.27 0.38
N SER A 297 -0.60 -16.06 -0.28
CA SER A 297 -1.57 -15.02 0.04
C SER A 297 -2.21 -15.17 1.43
N GLU A 298 -2.25 -16.39 1.96
CA GLU A 298 -2.83 -16.71 3.27
C GLU A 298 -1.75 -16.87 4.36
N THR A 299 -0.48 -16.89 3.97
CA THR A 299 0.67 -17.14 4.87
C THR A 299 1.75 -16.06 4.75
N SER A 300 2.86 -16.34 4.08
CA SER A 300 4.09 -15.54 4.01
C SER A 300 3.90 -14.12 3.46
N GLN A 301 2.89 -13.90 2.62
CA GLN A 301 2.60 -12.63 1.95
C GLN A 301 1.19 -12.12 2.28
N LYS A 302 0.59 -12.61 3.36
CA LYS A 302 -0.75 -12.19 3.81
C LYS A 302 -0.83 -10.69 4.01
N GLY A 303 -1.88 -10.08 3.45
CA GLY A 303 -2.10 -8.63 3.45
C GLY A 303 -1.43 -7.90 2.28
N PHE A 304 -0.50 -8.54 1.57
CA PHE A 304 0.15 -7.95 0.39
C PHE A 304 -0.25 -8.64 -0.90
N LEU A 305 -0.20 -9.98 -0.92
CA LEU A 305 -0.68 -10.82 -2.02
C LEU A 305 -2.11 -11.28 -1.71
N GLY A 306 -2.99 -11.15 -2.69
CA GLY A 306 -4.35 -11.67 -2.68
C GLY A 306 -4.53 -12.76 -3.76
N TYR A 307 -5.57 -13.56 -3.59
CA TYR A 307 -6.02 -14.56 -4.56
C TYR A 307 -7.50 -14.33 -4.84
N CYS A 308 -7.87 -14.32 -6.12
CA CYS A 308 -9.24 -14.15 -6.60
C CYS A 308 -9.57 -15.29 -7.57
N ASP A 309 -10.64 -16.02 -7.28
CA ASP A 309 -11.23 -17.07 -8.12
C ASP A 309 -12.68 -16.73 -8.51
N GLU A 310 -13.05 -15.46 -8.43
CA GLU A 310 -14.32 -14.92 -8.88
C GLU A 310 -14.13 -14.15 -10.20
N PRO A 311 -15.13 -14.12 -11.10
CA PRO A 311 -15.04 -13.42 -12.39
C PRO A 311 -15.25 -11.90 -12.22
N LEU A 312 -14.34 -11.25 -11.49
CA LEU A 312 -14.38 -9.82 -11.17
C LEU A 312 -13.73 -8.95 -12.26
N VAL A 313 -13.94 -7.63 -12.18
CA VAL A 313 -13.39 -6.60 -13.08
C VAL A 313 -12.75 -5.46 -12.29
N SER A 314 -12.14 -4.49 -12.99
CA SER A 314 -11.31 -3.45 -12.36
C SER A 314 -11.98 -2.71 -11.21
N THR A 315 -13.25 -2.31 -11.34
CA THR A 315 -13.96 -1.54 -10.32
C THR A 315 -14.19 -2.31 -9.02
N ASP A 316 -14.15 -3.65 -9.06
CA ASP A 316 -14.35 -4.49 -7.87
C ASP A 316 -13.12 -4.46 -6.93
N PHE A 317 -11.99 -3.91 -7.41
CA PHE A 317 -10.76 -3.75 -6.65
C PHE A 317 -10.51 -2.29 -6.23
N GLU A 318 -11.43 -1.36 -6.48
CA GLU A 318 -11.31 0.02 -5.98
C GLU A 318 -11.27 0.01 -4.45
N SER A 319 -10.30 0.73 -3.89
CA SER A 319 -10.01 0.75 -2.45
C SER A 319 -9.60 -0.61 -1.86
N ASP A 320 -9.15 -1.57 -2.67
CA ASP A 320 -8.51 -2.78 -2.15
C ASP A 320 -7.13 -2.44 -1.57
N GLU A 321 -6.91 -2.82 -0.31
CA GLU A 321 -5.68 -2.49 0.43
C GLU A 321 -4.49 -3.34 0.00
N ARG A 322 -4.69 -4.47 -0.69
CA ARG A 322 -3.63 -5.40 -1.06
C ARG A 322 -2.80 -4.84 -2.21
N SER A 323 -1.51 -5.19 -2.23
CA SER A 323 -0.61 -4.72 -3.28
C SER A 323 -0.89 -5.39 -4.61
N CYS A 324 -1.17 -6.69 -4.61
CA CYS A 324 -1.22 -7.56 -5.78
C CYS A 324 -2.30 -8.62 -5.58
N ILE A 325 -3.32 -8.68 -6.43
CA ILE A 325 -4.41 -9.64 -6.31
C ILE A 325 -4.39 -10.55 -7.55
N PHE A 326 -3.89 -11.77 -7.40
CA PHE A 326 -3.83 -12.75 -8.48
C PHE A 326 -5.21 -13.18 -8.94
N ASP A 327 -5.44 -13.15 -10.24
CA ASP A 327 -6.68 -13.59 -10.87
C ASP A 327 -6.50 -15.00 -11.46
N ALA A 328 -7.08 -15.98 -10.76
CA ALA A 328 -6.99 -17.39 -11.13
C ALA A 328 -7.83 -17.76 -12.35
N GLY A 329 -8.79 -16.90 -12.75
CA GLY A 329 -9.60 -17.11 -13.95
C GLY A 329 -9.01 -16.48 -15.22
N ALA A 330 -8.18 -15.45 -15.08
CA ALA A 330 -7.68 -14.68 -16.21
C ALA A 330 -6.34 -15.16 -16.78
N GLY A 331 -5.58 -15.97 -16.03
CA GLY A 331 -4.32 -16.54 -16.53
C GLY A 331 -4.52 -17.69 -17.51
N ILE A 332 -3.47 -18.02 -18.25
CA ILE A 332 -3.47 -19.11 -19.22
C ILE A 332 -2.08 -19.74 -19.35
N MET A 333 -2.03 -21.07 -19.32
CA MET A 333 -0.79 -21.83 -19.48
C MET A 333 -0.75 -22.46 -20.88
N LEU A 334 0.31 -22.17 -21.65
CA LEU A 334 0.49 -22.73 -22.99
C LEU A 334 1.04 -24.16 -22.92
N ASN A 335 2.00 -24.37 -22.02
CA ASN A 335 2.64 -25.65 -21.74
C ASN A 335 3.24 -25.63 -20.31
N PRO A 336 3.74 -26.76 -19.78
CA PRO A 336 4.19 -26.85 -18.39
C PRO A 336 5.29 -25.86 -17.96
N ASN A 337 5.97 -25.19 -18.89
CA ASN A 337 7.02 -24.21 -18.62
C ASN A 337 6.71 -22.81 -19.14
N PHE A 338 5.59 -22.57 -19.82
CA PHE A 338 5.28 -21.26 -20.39
C PHE A 338 3.87 -20.82 -20.05
N VAL A 339 3.77 -19.76 -19.25
CA VAL A 339 2.53 -19.33 -18.62
C VAL A 339 2.37 -17.82 -18.69
N LYS A 340 1.11 -17.38 -18.79
CA LYS A 340 0.67 -16.01 -18.58
C LYS A 340 -0.17 -15.98 -17.31
N VAL A 341 0.18 -15.09 -16.39
CA VAL A 341 -0.57 -14.85 -15.15
C VAL A 341 -0.97 -13.39 -15.05
N VAL A 342 -2.09 -13.15 -14.35
CA VAL A 342 -2.73 -11.83 -14.26
C VAL A 342 -2.91 -11.46 -12.79
N ALA A 343 -2.60 -10.22 -12.45
CA ALA A 343 -2.89 -9.70 -11.12
C ALA A 343 -3.37 -8.25 -11.13
N TRP A 344 -4.46 -7.99 -10.42
CA TRP A 344 -5.03 -6.66 -10.21
C TRP A 344 -4.30 -5.92 -9.09
N TYR A 345 -4.36 -4.60 -9.13
CA TYR A 345 -3.93 -3.74 -8.04
C TYR A 345 -4.62 -2.38 -8.14
N ASP A 346 -5.12 -1.89 -7.03
CA ASP A 346 -5.45 -0.47 -6.90
C ASP A 346 -4.13 0.31 -6.85
N ASN A 347 -3.86 1.07 -7.93
CA ASN A 347 -2.61 1.78 -8.09
C ASN A 347 -2.50 3.04 -7.20
N GLU A 348 -3.59 3.45 -6.55
CA GLU A 348 -3.62 4.57 -5.62
C GLU A 348 -3.74 4.08 -4.17
N TRP A 349 -4.79 3.33 -3.82
CA TRP A 349 -5.09 2.88 -2.47
C TRP A 349 -4.15 1.78 -1.97
N GLY A 350 -3.99 0.68 -2.72
CA GLY A 350 -3.08 -0.40 -2.35
C GLY A 350 -1.65 0.11 -2.21
N TYR A 351 -1.21 0.97 -3.15
CA TYR A 351 0.10 1.63 -3.07
C TYR A 351 0.24 2.57 -1.86
N SER A 352 -0.78 3.38 -1.55
CA SER A 352 -0.74 4.30 -0.41
C SER A 352 -0.67 3.55 0.92
N ASN A 353 -1.33 2.39 1.04
CA ASN A 353 -1.18 1.52 2.21
C ASN A 353 0.27 1.02 2.33
N ARG A 354 0.93 0.66 1.22
CA ARG A 354 2.35 0.25 1.25
C ARG A 354 3.31 1.35 1.70
N VAL A 355 3.02 2.60 1.35
CA VAL A 355 3.79 3.74 1.86
C VAL A 355 3.66 3.83 3.38
N VAL A 356 2.43 3.71 3.91
CA VAL A 356 2.18 3.75 5.36
C VAL A 356 2.82 2.55 6.07
N ASP A 357 2.66 1.34 5.54
CA ASP A 357 3.26 0.12 6.09
C ASP A 357 4.79 0.23 6.16
N LEU A 358 5.42 0.78 5.11
CA LEU A 358 6.86 1.00 5.07
C LEU A 358 7.31 2.03 6.11
N MET A 359 6.57 3.13 6.28
CA MET A 359 6.88 4.13 7.31
C MET A 359 6.83 3.52 8.72
N VAL A 360 5.77 2.77 9.02
CA VAL A 360 5.63 2.06 10.30
C VAL A 360 6.74 1.03 10.45
N HIS A 361 7.02 0.23 9.42
CA HIS A 361 8.10 -0.76 9.44
C HIS A 361 9.45 -0.13 9.82
N MET A 362 9.85 0.92 9.09
CA MET A 362 11.10 1.64 9.34
C MET A 362 11.15 2.21 10.76
N SER A 363 10.04 2.78 11.24
CA SER A 363 9.96 3.31 12.60
C SER A 363 10.16 2.25 13.68
N LYS A 364 9.54 1.07 13.53
CA LYS A 364 9.71 -0.03 14.48
C LYS A 364 11.13 -0.58 14.47
N ILE A 365 11.72 -0.78 13.28
CA ILE A 365 13.11 -1.25 13.17
C ILE A 365 14.08 -0.25 13.80
N ASP A 366 13.92 1.05 13.52
CA ASP A 366 14.73 2.11 14.12
C ASP A 366 14.59 2.21 15.64
N ALA A 367 13.42 1.88 16.18
CA ALA A 367 13.18 1.83 17.62
C ALA A 367 13.68 0.52 18.27
N GLY A 368 14.22 -0.41 17.48
CA GLY A 368 14.71 -1.70 17.96
C GLY A 368 13.59 -2.64 18.44
N VAL A 369 12.36 -2.45 17.93
CA VAL A 369 11.19 -3.28 18.29
C VAL A 369 10.72 -4.09 17.08
N ALA A 370 10.03 -5.20 17.35
CA ALA A 370 9.51 -6.05 16.29
C ALA A 370 8.51 -5.28 15.41
N SER A 371 8.71 -5.32 14.09
CA SER A 371 7.74 -4.78 13.15
C SER A 371 6.60 -5.79 12.96
N PRO A 372 5.33 -5.34 12.87
CA PRO A 372 4.21 -6.22 12.53
C PRO A 372 4.33 -6.84 11.12
N PHE A 373 5.24 -6.31 10.29
CA PHE A 373 5.48 -6.76 8.92
C PHE A 373 6.76 -7.58 8.74
N SER A 374 7.51 -7.78 9.82
CA SER A 374 8.63 -8.72 9.80
C SER A 374 8.05 -10.11 9.53
N VAL A 375 8.49 -10.73 8.44
CA VAL A 375 8.20 -12.14 8.19
C VAL A 375 8.76 -12.88 9.40
N ALA A 376 7.92 -13.61 10.14
CA ALA A 376 8.42 -14.46 11.21
C ALA A 376 9.55 -15.30 10.59
N SER A 377 10.78 -15.10 11.06
CA SER A 377 11.84 -16.05 10.76
C SER A 377 11.30 -17.43 11.10
N ALA A 378 11.66 -18.44 10.31
CA ALA A 378 11.08 -19.78 10.29
C ALA A 378 11.22 -20.59 11.62
N SER A 379 11.17 -19.94 12.78
CA SER A 379 11.29 -20.48 14.13
C SER A 379 10.14 -20.11 15.06
N SER A 380 9.07 -19.43 14.61
CA SER A 380 7.86 -19.26 15.45
C SER A 380 6.54 -19.33 14.66
N GLY A 381 5.97 -20.53 14.58
CA GLY A 381 4.56 -20.76 14.24
C GLY A 381 4.19 -20.73 12.75
N GLY A 382 5.15 -20.67 11.82
CA GLY A 382 4.90 -20.90 10.41
C GLY A 382 4.72 -22.39 10.11
N MET A 383 3.87 -22.73 9.14
CA MET A 383 3.73 -24.11 8.67
C MET A 383 5.09 -24.65 8.22
N ASP A 384 5.45 -25.84 8.64
CA ASP A 384 6.65 -26.50 8.12
C ASP A 384 6.47 -26.91 6.64
N LYS A 385 7.53 -27.43 6.00
CA LYS A 385 7.44 -27.82 4.57
C LYS A 385 6.36 -28.87 4.30
N ASP A 386 6.15 -29.81 5.20
CA ASP A 386 5.16 -30.88 5.04
C ASP A 386 3.74 -30.34 5.28
N GLU A 387 3.57 -29.42 6.23
CA GLU A 387 2.33 -28.69 6.46
C GLU A 387 1.96 -27.77 5.28
N ILE A 388 2.94 -27.07 4.69
CA ILE A 388 2.75 -26.28 3.46
C ILE A 388 2.35 -27.20 2.31
N ASN A 389 3.02 -28.34 2.13
CA ASN A 389 2.69 -29.29 1.07
C ASN A 389 1.28 -29.90 1.28
N ALA A 390 0.91 -30.22 2.51
CA ALA A 390 -0.43 -30.70 2.85
C ALA A 390 -1.50 -29.62 2.61
N TYR A 391 -1.19 -28.36 2.95
CA TYR A 391 -2.07 -27.23 2.68
C TYR A 391 -2.23 -26.98 1.18
N ILE A 392 -1.14 -27.00 0.41
CA ILE A 392 -1.16 -26.91 -1.05
C ILE A 392 -2.01 -28.05 -1.64
N ALA A 393 -1.88 -29.28 -1.14
CA ALA A 393 -2.69 -30.40 -1.60
C ALA A 393 -4.19 -30.19 -1.34
N LYS A 394 -4.54 -29.65 -0.16
CA LYS A 394 -5.92 -29.27 0.18
C LYS A 394 -6.43 -28.16 -0.74
N VAL A 395 -5.66 -27.09 -0.89
CA VAL A 395 -6.01 -25.95 -1.76
C VAL A 395 -6.15 -26.40 -3.21
N LYS A 396 -5.27 -27.28 -3.68
CA LYS A 396 -5.34 -27.85 -5.02
C LYS A 396 -6.65 -28.60 -5.23
N ALA A 397 -7.09 -29.40 -4.26
CA ALA A 397 -8.39 -30.06 -4.34
C ALA A 397 -9.55 -29.06 -4.43
N GLU A 398 -9.48 -27.90 -3.76
CA GLU A 398 -10.48 -26.82 -3.87
C GLU A 398 -10.42 -26.16 -5.26
N VAL A 399 -9.23 -25.82 -5.75
CA VAL A 399 -9.01 -25.20 -7.06
C VAL A 399 -9.48 -26.12 -8.20
N ASP A 400 -9.18 -27.42 -8.12
CA ASP A 400 -9.60 -28.42 -9.10
C ASP A 400 -11.13 -28.52 -9.21
N VAL A 401 -11.86 -28.35 -8.09
CA VAL A 401 -13.33 -28.34 -8.09
C VAL A 401 -13.86 -27.11 -8.81
N ILE A 402 -13.26 -25.95 -8.58
CA ILE A 402 -13.65 -24.68 -9.23
C ILE A 402 -13.34 -24.73 -10.73
N ALA A 403 -12.17 -25.23 -11.12
CA ALA A 403 -11.78 -25.38 -12.52
C ALA A 403 -12.77 -26.27 -13.30
N LYS A 404 -13.18 -27.40 -12.70
CA LYS A 404 -14.19 -28.30 -13.30
C LYS A 404 -15.60 -27.71 -13.39
N ALA A 405 -15.94 -26.75 -12.53
CA ALA A 405 -17.23 -26.07 -12.62
C ALA A 405 -17.30 -25.03 -13.75
N ARG A 406 -16.14 -24.61 -14.28
CA ARG A 406 -16.01 -23.61 -15.35
C ARG A 406 -15.86 -24.20 -16.75
N SER A 407 -15.45 -25.48 -16.85
CA SER A 407 -15.42 -26.27 -18.09
C SER A 407 -16.78 -26.84 -18.43
#